data_AF-A0A381VL03-F1
#
_entry.id   AF-A0A381VL03-F1
#
_cell.length_a   1.000
_cell.length_b   1.000
_cell.length_c   1.000
_cell.angle_alpha   90.00
_cell.angle_beta   90.00
_cell.angle_gamma   90.00
#
_symmetry.space_group_name_H-M   'P 1'
#
loop_
_entity.id
_entity.type
_entity.pdbx_description
1 polymer ?
#
loop_
_entity_poly.entity_id
_entity_poly.type
_entity_poly.pdbx_seq_one_letter_code
_entity_poly.pdbx_strand_id
1 'polypeptide(L)'
;MERFDVKRGLVKQVTADGGLAALARRHFDNVEGTGGNSFSASHGIMTSITASYNEQGALVAEVTNVPPNFDDPEAMKAAMDARRRWTTFLDEATGYDSKQRGNKAKEWAKKASKAKSAISGARHFMRMSENLSDEVRGQAESMIEEIEAALEQGDNTRAAGRAEKLSKSLE
;
A
#
# COMPACT_ATOMS: atom_id res chain seq x y z
N MET A 1 4.40 -8.70 0.44
CA MET A 1 3.13 -8.01 0.77
C MET A 1 2.86 -6.85 -0.19
N GLU A 2 1.72 -6.88 -0.87
CA GLU A 2 1.18 -5.81 -1.72
C GLU A 2 0.30 -4.86 -0.88
N ARG A 3 0.36 -3.55 -1.16
CA ARG A 3 -0.42 -2.51 -0.46
C ARG A 3 -1.50 -1.96 -1.38
N PHE A 4 -2.71 -1.85 -0.86
CA PHE A 4 -3.85 -1.19 -1.52
C PHE A 4 -4.36 -0.04 -0.67
N ASP A 5 -4.56 1.12 -1.29
CA ASP A 5 -5.28 2.23 -0.65
C ASP A 5 -6.73 1.85 -0.40
N VAL A 6 -7.28 2.35 0.71
CA VAL A 6 -8.64 2.05 1.16
C VAL A 6 -9.42 3.35 1.26
N LYS A 7 -10.68 3.32 0.81
CA LYS A 7 -11.57 4.48 0.87
C LYS A 7 -11.77 4.93 2.32
N ARG A 8 -11.70 6.24 2.55
CA ARG A 8 -11.86 6.83 3.89
C ARG A 8 -13.16 6.36 4.54
N GLY A 9 -13.05 5.86 5.78
CA GLY A 9 -14.19 5.38 6.57
C GLY A 9 -14.54 3.91 6.35
N LEU A 10 -14.07 3.28 5.26
CA LEU A 10 -14.42 1.90 4.94
C LEU A 10 -13.89 0.90 5.98
N VAL A 11 -12.66 1.10 6.48
CA VAL A 11 -12.09 0.24 7.55
C VAL A 11 -13.02 0.17 8.75
N LYS A 12 -13.62 1.31 9.16
CA LYS A 12 -14.57 1.35 10.29
C LYS A 12 -15.85 0.59 9.98
N GLN A 13 -16.38 0.72 8.76
CA GLN A 13 -17.56 -0.01 8.31
C GLN A 13 -17.29 -1.53 8.31
N VAL A 14 -16.22 -1.97 7.64
CA VAL A 14 -15.81 -3.38 7.61
C VAL A 14 -15.59 -3.93 9.01
N THR A 15 -14.97 -3.16 9.92
CA THR A 15 -14.78 -3.56 11.32
C THR A 15 -16.11 -3.75 12.05
N ALA A 16 -17.07 -2.84 11.85
CA ALA A 16 -18.40 -2.94 12.46
C ALA A 16 -19.18 -4.15 11.94
N ASP A 17 -18.96 -4.54 10.68
CA ASP A 17 -19.61 -5.68 10.01
C ASP A 17 -18.91 -7.03 10.29
N GLY A 18 -18.11 -7.13 11.36
CA GLY A 18 -17.43 -8.36 11.76
C GLY A 18 -15.98 -8.49 11.26
N GLY A 19 -15.42 -7.42 10.67
CA GLY A 19 -14.01 -7.31 10.31
C GLY A 19 -13.63 -7.99 9.00
N LEU A 20 -12.33 -7.93 8.70
CA LEU A 20 -11.78 -8.42 7.43
C LEU A 20 -11.99 -9.94 7.24
N ALA A 21 -12.00 -10.72 8.32
CA ALA A 21 -12.28 -12.16 8.26
C ALA A 21 -13.75 -12.46 7.88
N ALA A 22 -14.72 -11.68 8.37
CA ALA A 22 -16.12 -11.84 7.97
C ALA A 22 -16.31 -11.48 6.49
N LEU A 23 -15.64 -10.42 6.03
CA LEU A 23 -15.60 -10.05 4.61
C LEU A 23 -15.00 -11.18 3.76
N ALA A 24 -13.85 -11.72 4.16
CA ALA A 24 -13.14 -12.78 3.44
C ALA A 24 -13.94 -14.08 3.31
N ARG A 25 -14.74 -14.45 4.33
CA ARG A 25 -15.62 -15.64 4.30
C ARG A 25 -16.66 -15.63 3.17
N ARG A 26 -16.94 -14.46 2.58
CA ARG A 26 -17.85 -14.35 1.43
C ARG A 26 -17.19 -14.75 0.12
N HIS A 27 -15.85 -14.78 0.08
CA HIS A 27 -15.08 -14.95 -1.15
C HIS A 27 -14.20 -16.20 -1.15
N PHE A 28 -13.66 -16.59 -0.01
CA PHE A 28 -12.66 -17.66 0.11
C PHE A 28 -13.09 -18.79 1.05
N ASP A 29 -12.39 -19.91 0.92
CA ASP A 29 -12.53 -21.06 1.81
C ASP A 29 -11.50 -20.99 2.95
N ASN A 30 -11.69 -21.80 3.99
CA ASN A 30 -10.75 -21.96 5.11
C ASN A 30 -10.31 -20.63 5.75
N VAL A 31 -11.26 -19.70 5.94
CA VAL A 31 -10.96 -18.38 6.48
C VAL A 31 -10.87 -18.39 8.00
N GLU A 32 -9.68 -18.08 8.51
CA GLU A 32 -9.40 -17.92 9.92
C GLU A 32 -9.13 -16.45 10.25
N GLY A 33 -9.77 -15.96 11.30
CA GLY A 33 -9.51 -14.61 11.80
C GLY A 33 -8.29 -14.63 12.70
N THR A 34 -7.26 -13.86 12.34
CA THR A 34 -5.99 -13.78 13.08
C THR A 34 -5.97 -12.60 14.09
N GLY A 35 -7.11 -11.93 14.29
CA GLY A 35 -7.27 -10.76 15.18
C GLY A 35 -7.01 -9.43 14.46
N GLY A 36 -7.38 -8.29 15.08
CA GLY A 36 -6.96 -6.96 14.59
C GLY A 36 -7.28 -6.63 13.13
N ASN A 37 -8.46 -6.98 12.62
CA ASN A 37 -8.83 -6.83 11.21
C ASN A 37 -7.86 -7.52 10.23
N SER A 38 -7.41 -8.71 10.59
CA SER A 38 -6.61 -9.57 9.73
C SER A 38 -7.25 -10.96 9.57
N PHE A 39 -6.88 -11.65 8.49
CA PHE A 39 -7.27 -13.03 8.26
C PHE A 39 -6.18 -13.80 7.51
N SER A 40 -6.26 -15.13 7.62
CA SER A 40 -5.64 -16.10 6.72
C SER A 40 -6.73 -16.89 5.99
N ALA A 41 -6.49 -17.25 4.73
CA ALA A 41 -7.40 -18.05 3.93
C ALA A 41 -6.66 -18.81 2.82
N SER A 42 -7.39 -19.67 2.12
CA SER A 42 -6.94 -20.33 0.89
C SER A 42 -8.12 -20.53 -0.04
N HIS A 43 -7.93 -20.43 -1.35
CA HIS A 43 -9.00 -20.72 -2.30
C HIS A 43 -8.46 -21.07 -3.69
N GLY A 44 -8.78 -22.26 -4.18
CA GLY A 44 -8.36 -22.74 -5.49
C GLY A 44 -6.84 -22.66 -5.69
N ILE A 45 -6.39 -21.91 -6.69
CA ILE A 45 -4.96 -21.72 -6.99
C ILE A 45 -4.22 -20.84 -5.96
N MET A 46 -4.94 -20.10 -5.11
CA MET A 46 -4.36 -19.29 -4.04
C MET A 46 -4.21 -20.17 -2.80
N THR A 47 -3.04 -20.77 -2.63
CA THR A 47 -2.77 -21.72 -1.54
C THR A 47 -2.60 -21.04 -0.19
N SER A 48 -2.24 -19.75 -0.19
CA SER A 48 -2.18 -18.92 1.02
C SER A 48 -2.58 -17.50 0.67
N ILE A 49 -3.49 -16.94 1.47
CA ILE A 49 -3.90 -15.54 1.44
C ILE A 49 -3.79 -15.05 2.87
N THR A 50 -2.97 -14.03 3.09
CA THR A 50 -2.96 -13.29 4.35
C THR A 50 -3.21 -11.82 4.05
N ALA A 51 -4.11 -11.20 4.81
CA ALA A 51 -4.32 -9.76 4.66
C ALA A 51 -4.72 -9.10 5.97
N SER A 52 -4.36 -7.82 6.09
CA SER A 52 -4.66 -6.98 7.26
C SER A 52 -4.82 -5.52 6.85
N TYR A 53 -5.57 -4.75 7.64
CA TYR A 53 -5.46 -3.29 7.59
C TYR A 53 -4.28 -2.85 8.45
N ASN A 54 -3.33 -2.12 7.87
CA ASN A 54 -2.21 -1.56 8.61
C ASN A 54 -2.64 -0.32 9.42
N GLU A 55 -1.72 0.23 10.21
CA GLU A 55 -1.96 1.41 11.06
C GLU A 55 -2.37 2.66 10.27
N GLN A 56 -1.97 2.75 8.99
CA GLN A 56 -2.33 3.83 8.09
C GLN A 56 -3.71 3.62 7.44
N GLY A 57 -4.40 2.53 7.76
CA GLY A 57 -5.69 2.15 7.19
C GLY A 57 -5.63 1.62 5.77
N ALA A 58 -4.45 1.28 5.25
CA ALA A 58 -4.29 0.62 3.96
C ALA A 58 -4.44 -0.90 4.12
N LEU A 59 -4.97 -1.58 3.10
CA LEU A 59 -5.00 -3.03 3.04
C LEU A 59 -3.62 -3.52 2.61
N VAL A 60 -3.04 -4.43 3.38
CA VAL A 60 -1.79 -5.11 3.04
C VAL A 60 -2.11 -6.59 2.88
N ALA A 61 -1.75 -7.17 1.75
CA ALA A 61 -2.03 -8.56 1.45
C ALA A 61 -0.81 -9.30 0.90
N GLU A 62 -0.72 -10.59 1.19
CA GLU A 62 0.25 -11.50 0.63
C GLU A 62 -0.47 -12.76 0.16
N VAL A 63 -0.24 -13.11 -1.10
CA VAL A 63 -0.92 -14.22 -1.76
C VAL A 63 0.12 -15.12 -2.41
N THR A 64 0.11 -16.39 -2.04
CA THR A 64 0.86 -17.45 -2.71
C THR A 64 -0.04 -18.15 -3.71
N ASN A 65 0.41 -18.24 -4.96
CA ASN A 65 -0.33 -18.87 -6.05
C ASN A 65 0.43 -20.06 -6.61
N VAL A 66 -0.29 -21.10 -6.99
CA VAL A 66 0.22 -22.21 -7.81
C VAL A 66 -0.37 -22.13 -9.22
N PRO A 67 0.37 -22.51 -10.28
CA PRO A 67 -0.20 -22.58 -11.61
C PRO A 67 -1.31 -23.65 -11.65
N PRO A 68 -2.43 -23.40 -12.36
CA PRO A 68 -3.38 -24.47 -12.63
C PRO A 68 -2.78 -25.50 -13.59
N ASN A 69 -3.44 -26.66 -13.69
CA ASN A 69 -3.19 -27.55 -14.81
C ASN A 69 -3.70 -26.90 -16.10
N PHE A 70 -2.79 -26.54 -17.01
CA PHE A 70 -3.13 -25.85 -18.25
C PHE A 70 -3.79 -26.76 -19.29
N ASP A 71 -3.62 -28.07 -19.16
CA ASP A 71 -4.21 -29.07 -20.05
C ASP A 71 -5.63 -29.46 -19.63
N ASP A 72 -6.10 -28.99 -18.46
CA ASP A 72 -7.43 -29.24 -17.93
C ASP A 72 -8.29 -27.96 -18.00
N PRO A 73 -9.28 -27.90 -18.91
CA PRO A 73 -10.18 -26.76 -19.03
C PRO A 73 -10.95 -26.42 -17.75
N GLU A 74 -11.30 -27.40 -16.92
CA GLU A 74 -12.00 -27.15 -15.66
C GLU A 74 -11.05 -26.58 -14.60
N ALA A 75 -9.79 -27.05 -14.55
CA ALA A 75 -8.76 -26.43 -13.70
C ALA A 75 -8.50 -24.97 -14.08
N MET A 76 -8.48 -24.67 -15.39
CA MET A 76 -8.36 -23.30 -15.90
C MET A 76 -9.56 -22.43 -15.49
N LYS A 77 -10.78 -22.96 -15.61
CA LYS A 77 -12.00 -22.27 -15.21
C LYS A 77 -12.04 -21.99 -13.70
N ALA A 78 -11.64 -22.97 -12.88
CA ALA A 78 -11.53 -22.80 -11.43
C ALA A 78 -10.49 -21.73 -11.06
N ALA A 79 -9.35 -21.69 -11.76
CA ALA A 79 -8.34 -20.66 -11.56
C ALA A 79 -8.84 -19.25 -11.92
N MET A 80 -9.64 -19.13 -12.99
CA MET A 80 -10.29 -17.86 -13.35
C MET A 80 -11.30 -17.41 -12.29
N ASP A 81 -12.11 -18.33 -11.75
CA ASP A 81 -13.05 -18.02 -10.67
C ASP A 81 -12.33 -17.58 -9.39
N ALA A 82 -11.25 -18.27 -9.01
CA ALA A 82 -10.43 -17.90 -7.87
C ALA A 82 -9.85 -16.48 -8.01
N ARG A 83 -9.32 -16.13 -9.19
CA ARG A 83 -8.85 -14.76 -9.48
C ARG A 83 -9.96 -13.71 -9.46
N ARG A 84 -11.16 -14.08 -9.92
CA ARG A 84 -12.33 -13.22 -9.88
C ARG A 84 -12.72 -12.92 -8.42
N ARG A 85 -12.83 -13.94 -7.58
CA ARG A 85 -13.11 -13.80 -6.14
C ARG A 85 -12.09 -12.94 -5.42
N TRP A 86 -10.79 -13.12 -5.73
CA TRP A 86 -9.75 -12.24 -5.21
C TRP A 86 -9.98 -10.78 -5.59
N THR A 87 -10.28 -10.53 -6.86
CA THR A 87 -10.56 -9.18 -7.37
C THR A 87 -11.78 -8.56 -6.70
N THR A 88 -12.87 -9.32 -6.55
CA THR A 88 -14.10 -8.86 -5.90
C THR A 88 -13.90 -8.60 -4.41
N PHE A 89 -13.16 -9.47 -3.72
CA PHE A 89 -12.74 -9.23 -2.34
C PHE A 89 -11.98 -7.91 -2.23
N LEU A 90 -11.01 -7.64 -3.11
CA LEU A 90 -10.28 -6.38 -3.11
C LEU A 90 -11.20 -5.19 -3.37
N ASP A 91 -12.17 -5.31 -4.27
CA ASP A 91 -13.14 -4.23 -4.55
C ASP A 91 -13.90 -3.85 -3.26
N GLU A 92 -14.38 -4.84 -2.52
CA GLU A 92 -15.14 -4.65 -1.28
C GLU A 92 -14.24 -4.21 -0.10
N ALA A 93 -13.04 -4.76 0.01
CA ALA A 93 -12.11 -4.47 1.11
C ALA A 93 -11.45 -3.09 0.97
N THR A 94 -11.33 -2.58 -0.26
CA THR A 94 -10.70 -1.29 -0.55
C THR A 94 -11.71 -0.19 -0.89
N GLY A 95 -12.91 -0.57 -1.37
CA GLY A 95 -13.92 0.37 -1.87
C GLY A 95 -13.56 0.99 -3.22
N TYR A 96 -12.63 0.36 -3.95
CA TYR A 96 -12.12 0.79 -5.24
C TYR A 96 -12.16 -0.37 -6.22
N ASP A 97 -12.60 -0.13 -7.46
CA ASP A 97 -12.47 -1.12 -8.53
C ASP A 97 -11.01 -1.33 -8.97
N SER A 98 -10.75 -2.30 -9.85
CA SER A 98 -9.42 -2.61 -10.36
C SER A 98 -8.70 -1.42 -11.02
N LYS A 99 -9.42 -0.56 -11.76
CA LYS A 99 -8.84 0.62 -12.42
C LYS A 99 -8.49 1.68 -11.39
N GLN A 100 -9.36 1.92 -10.42
CA GLN A 100 -9.14 2.84 -9.31
C GLN A 100 -7.97 2.40 -8.44
N ARG A 101 -7.87 1.11 -8.09
CA ARG A 101 -6.70 0.55 -7.38
C ARG A 101 -5.40 0.80 -8.16
N GLY A 102 -5.40 0.55 -9.47
CA GLY A 102 -4.24 0.84 -10.32
C GLY A 102 -3.85 2.32 -10.32
N ASN A 103 -4.82 3.23 -10.36
CA ASN A 103 -4.57 4.67 -10.26
C ASN A 103 -4.02 5.04 -8.87
N LYS A 104 -4.56 4.47 -7.79
CA LYS A 104 -4.08 4.70 -6.42
C LYS A 104 -2.65 4.22 -6.22
N ALA A 105 -2.30 3.03 -6.73
CA ALA A 105 -0.93 2.54 -6.70
C ALA A 105 0.05 3.49 -7.43
N LYS A 106 -0.36 4.05 -8.58
CA LYS A 106 0.43 5.06 -9.30
C LYS A 106 0.57 6.37 -8.51
N GLU A 107 -0.51 6.86 -7.91
CA GLU A 107 -0.47 8.04 -7.03
C GLU A 107 0.48 7.82 -5.85
N TRP A 108 0.44 6.63 -5.25
CA TRP A 108 1.32 6.23 -4.15
C TRP A 108 2.79 6.19 -4.55
N ALA A 109 3.11 5.57 -5.69
CA ALA A 109 4.46 5.54 -6.23
C ALA A 109 4.97 6.95 -6.57
N LYS A 110 4.10 7.80 -7.14
CA LYS A 110 4.45 9.19 -7.46
C LYS A 110 4.82 10.01 -6.22
N LYS A 111 4.17 9.77 -5.08
CA LYS A 111 4.53 10.40 -3.79
C LYS A 111 5.96 10.05 -3.38
N ALA A 112 6.34 8.78 -3.44
CA ALA A 112 7.72 8.37 -3.16
C ALA A 112 8.73 9.00 -4.12
N SER A 113 8.44 8.99 -5.43
CA SER A 113 9.35 9.57 -6.43
C SER A 113 9.53 11.07 -6.23
N LYS A 114 8.46 11.81 -5.93
CA LYS A 114 8.54 13.24 -5.59
C LYS A 114 9.38 13.48 -4.34
N ALA A 115 9.20 12.68 -3.29
CA ALA A 115 9.97 12.81 -2.06
C ALA A 115 11.47 12.60 -2.29
N LYS A 116 11.84 11.54 -3.03
CA LYS A 116 13.23 11.27 -3.43
C LYS A 116 13.82 12.40 -4.28
N SER A 117 13.03 12.95 -5.20
CA SER A 117 13.46 14.08 -6.02
C SER A 117 13.70 15.35 -5.20
N ALA A 118 12.85 15.63 -4.20
CA ALA A 118 13.04 16.77 -3.30
C ALA A 118 14.33 16.62 -2.47
N ILE A 119 14.62 15.43 -1.94
CA ILE A 119 15.89 15.15 -1.24
C ILE A 119 17.08 15.44 -2.17
N SER A 120 17.08 14.89 -3.39
CA SER A 120 18.16 15.11 -4.34
C SER A 120 18.32 16.59 -4.71
N GLY A 121 17.20 17.31 -4.89
CA GLY A 121 17.20 18.75 -5.18
C GLY A 121 17.76 19.58 -4.03
N ALA A 122 17.34 19.27 -2.80
CA ALA A 122 17.85 19.92 -1.59
C ALA A 122 19.34 19.72 -1.40
N ARG A 123 19.83 18.47 -1.50
CA ARG A 123 21.27 18.15 -1.44
C ARG A 123 22.05 18.88 -2.53
N HIS A 124 21.50 18.94 -3.74
CA HIS A 124 22.12 19.69 -4.84
C HIS A 124 22.21 21.19 -4.56
N PHE A 125 21.12 21.81 -4.10
CA PHE A 125 21.08 23.23 -3.76
C PHE A 125 22.08 23.57 -2.64
N MET A 126 22.08 22.78 -1.56
CA MET A 126 23.00 22.97 -0.44
C MET A 126 24.48 22.80 -0.84
N ARG A 127 24.78 21.98 -1.84
CA ARG A 127 26.13 21.84 -2.39
C ARG A 127 26.56 23.05 -3.23
N MET A 128 25.62 23.64 -3.96
CA MET A 128 25.89 24.77 -4.87
C MET A 128 25.88 26.14 -4.18
N SER A 129 25.19 26.26 -3.03
CA SER A 129 25.06 27.53 -2.34
C SER A 129 26.32 27.84 -1.52
N GLU A 130 27.04 28.89 -1.91
CA GLU A 130 28.26 29.38 -1.23
C GLU A 130 27.96 30.16 0.05
N ASN A 131 26.72 30.68 0.20
CA ASN A 131 26.32 31.57 1.30
C ASN A 131 25.19 30.98 2.18
N LEU A 132 24.98 29.68 2.15
CA LEU A 132 23.99 29.03 3.02
C LEU A 132 24.53 28.94 4.45
N SER A 133 23.77 29.43 5.43
CA SER A 133 24.16 29.27 6.84
C SER A 133 24.14 27.81 7.27
N ASP A 134 25.01 27.47 8.22
CA ASP A 134 25.06 26.12 8.80
C ASP A 134 23.73 25.74 9.48
N GLU A 135 23.00 26.72 10.01
CA GLU A 135 21.68 26.52 10.59
C GLU A 135 20.66 26.04 9.54
N VAL A 136 20.59 26.70 8.38
CA VAL A 136 19.66 26.31 7.31
C VAL A 136 20.06 24.96 6.72
N ARG A 137 21.35 24.69 6.58
CA ARG A 137 21.86 23.38 6.15
C ARG A 137 21.45 22.28 7.13
N GLY A 138 21.62 22.51 8.44
CA GLY A 138 21.23 21.56 9.48
C GLY A 138 19.73 21.29 9.50
N GLN A 139 18.90 22.32 9.33
CA GLN A 139 17.45 22.16 9.23
C GLN A 139 17.05 21.33 8.00
N ALA A 140 17.66 21.60 6.83
CA ALA A 140 17.38 20.86 5.61
C ALA A 140 17.81 19.39 5.70
N GLU A 141 18.98 19.09 6.28
CA GLU A 141 19.42 17.70 6.51
C GLU A 141 18.50 16.97 7.49
N SER A 142 18.07 17.61 8.58
CA SER A 142 17.09 17.03 9.50
C SER A 142 15.75 16.70 8.81
N MET A 143 15.27 17.58 7.92
CA MET A 143 14.08 17.31 7.12
C MET A 143 14.30 16.18 6.11
N ILE A 144 15.49 16.05 5.54
CA ILE A 144 15.86 14.94 4.66
C ILE A 144 15.80 13.62 5.41
N GLU A 145 16.37 13.53 6.61
CA GLU A 145 16.34 12.34 7.47
C GLU A 145 14.89 11.91 7.78
N GLU A 146 14.01 12.87 8.10
CA GLU A 146 12.59 12.57 8.31
C GLU A 146 11.89 12.02 7.06
N ILE A 147 12.26 12.51 5.87
CA ILE A 147 11.70 12.02 4.59
C ILE A 147 12.22 10.61 4.31
N GLU A 148 13.52 10.37 4.49
CA GLU A 148 14.16 9.07 4.28
C GLU A 148 13.56 8.01 5.24
N ALA A 149 13.39 8.34 6.52
CA ALA A 149 12.74 7.46 7.49
C ALA A 149 11.28 7.17 7.13
N ALA A 150 10.52 8.16 6.66
CA ALA A 150 9.15 7.95 6.20
C ALA A 150 9.08 7.04 4.95
N LEU A 151 10.03 7.17 4.02
CA LEU A 151 10.12 6.30 2.85
C LEU A 151 10.49 4.86 3.23
N GLU A 152 11.39 4.67 4.18
CA GLU A 152 11.79 3.35 4.69
C GLU A 152 10.64 2.63 5.39
N GLN A 153 9.85 3.38 6.18
CA GLN A 153 8.60 2.89 6.78
C GLN A 153 7.47 2.70 5.76
N GLY A 154 7.71 3.07 4.50
CA GLY A 154 6.72 3.01 3.43
C GLY A 154 5.60 4.04 3.54
N ASP A 155 5.68 5.07 4.40
CA ASP A 155 4.70 6.16 4.50
C ASP A 155 4.96 7.26 3.47
N ASN A 156 4.59 6.97 2.21
CA ASN A 156 4.80 7.91 1.12
C ASN A 156 3.97 9.20 1.27
N THR A 157 2.86 9.19 2.03
CA THR A 157 2.09 10.41 2.28
C THR A 157 2.88 11.36 3.17
N ARG A 158 3.43 10.86 4.28
CA ARG A 158 4.29 11.65 5.16
C ARG A 158 5.55 12.11 4.44
N ALA A 159 6.21 11.23 3.69
CA ALA A 159 7.39 11.57 2.91
C ALA A 159 7.11 12.70 1.91
N ALA A 160 6.03 12.62 1.14
CA ALA A 160 5.65 13.67 0.19
C ALA A 160 5.32 15.00 0.87
N GLY A 161 4.59 14.97 2.00
CA GLY A 161 4.26 16.18 2.74
C GLY A 161 5.48 16.87 3.35
N ARG A 162 6.47 16.11 3.83
CA ARG A 162 7.75 16.64 4.32
C ARG A 162 8.63 17.16 3.19
N ALA A 163 8.65 16.46 2.06
CA ALA A 163 9.35 16.89 0.86
C ALA A 163 8.85 18.24 0.32
N GLU A 164 7.53 18.47 0.30
CA GLU A 164 6.97 19.77 -0.10
C GLU A 164 7.39 20.91 0.85
N LYS A 165 7.54 20.63 2.15
CA LYS A 165 8.05 21.61 3.10
C LYS A 165 9.53 21.91 2.87
N LEU A 166 10.34 20.87 2.63
CA LEU A 166 11.78 20.99 2.37
C LEU A 166 12.05 21.83 1.12
N SER A 167 11.31 21.59 0.04
CA SER A 167 11.46 22.39 -1.18
C SER A 167 11.16 23.87 -0.92
N LYS A 168 10.09 24.18 -0.17
CA LYS A 168 9.72 25.56 0.17
C LYS A 168 10.69 26.26 1.12
N SER A 169 11.39 25.52 1.99
CA SER A 169 12.38 26.13 2.90
C SER A 169 13.70 26.49 2.23
N LEU A 170 13.93 25.98 1.01
CA LEU A 170 15.16 26.20 0.22
C LEU A 170 14.92 27.05 -1.04
N GLU A 171 13.68 27.48 -1.29
CA GLU A 171 13.31 28.52 -2.26
C GLU A 171 13.63 29.92 -1.72
#